data_AF-A0A962RP30-F1
#
_entry.id   AF-A0A962RP30-F1
#
_cell.length_a   1.000
_cell.length_b   1.000
_cell.length_c   1.000
_cell.angle_alpha   90.00
_cell.angle_beta   90.00
_cell.angle_gamma   90.00
#
_symmetry.space_group_name_H-M   'P 1'
#
loop_
_entity.id
_entity.type
_entity.pdbx_description
1 polymer ?
#
loop_
_entity_poly.entity_id
_entity_poly.type
_entity_poly.pdbx_seq_one_letter_code
_entity_poly.pdbx_strand_id
1 'polypeptide(L)'
;MRVVLYLRNPVDYMRSFLRQAIKKRGFRGRQSDFVSKSASRMAYSRLISRWSSHFPLVLRCYDEVKSDLVVDFLSILGVTVEVHTPRATSVNSTPPDGVTAAMYLANRWLPAGVARRVRRVVASHARLFAPLKLDDAAIIRIAREVPAGWDMTLLQSWLTQAQMALLLRDTCLDPTLPPEDEKEEALVRGPGRV
;
A
#
# COMPACT_ATOMS: atom_id res chain seq x y z
N MET A 1 -1.28 34.10 -4.42
CA MET A 1 -1.58 32.66 -4.55
C MET A 1 -1.85 32.10 -3.16
N ARG A 2 -2.98 31.44 -2.94
CA ARG A 2 -3.35 30.78 -1.66
C ARG A 2 -3.07 29.29 -1.78
N VAL A 3 -2.61 28.66 -0.70
CA VAL A 3 -2.36 27.21 -0.66
C VAL A 3 -3.35 26.56 0.30
N VAL A 4 -4.01 25.49 -0.15
CA VAL A 4 -4.91 24.68 0.68
C VAL A 4 -4.21 23.38 1.04
N LEU A 5 -4.14 23.06 2.34
CA LEU A 5 -3.56 21.81 2.84
C LEU A 5 -4.64 20.97 3.53
N TYR A 6 -4.90 19.80 2.96
CA TYR A 6 -5.75 18.78 3.55
C TYR A 6 -4.90 17.84 4.40
N LEU A 7 -5.04 17.93 5.71
CA LEU A 7 -4.28 17.12 6.67
C LEU A 7 -5.16 16.01 7.19
N ARG A 8 -4.66 14.78 7.11
CA ARG A 8 -5.33 13.59 7.64
C ARG A 8 -4.81 13.27 9.03
N ASN A 9 -5.54 12.46 9.82
CA ASN A 9 -4.95 11.86 11.01
C ASN A 9 -3.58 11.20 10.66
N PRO A 10 -2.48 11.51 11.36
CA PRO A 10 -1.15 11.00 11.04
C PRO A 10 -1.06 9.46 11.02
N VAL A 11 -1.74 8.80 11.95
CA VAL A 11 -1.74 7.33 12.07
C VAL A 11 -2.43 6.73 10.84
N ASP A 12 -3.59 7.25 10.46
CA ASP A 12 -4.31 6.78 9.29
C ASP A 12 -3.61 7.10 7.97
N TYR A 13 -2.94 8.26 7.90
CA TYR A 13 -2.07 8.60 6.79
C TYR A 13 -0.95 7.58 6.64
N MET A 14 -0.22 7.27 7.72
CA MET A 14 0.89 6.33 7.69
C MET A 14 0.43 4.91 7.34
N ARG A 15 -0.70 4.48 7.90
CA ARG A 15 -1.34 3.21 7.56
C ARG A 15 -1.68 3.15 6.07
N SER A 16 -2.35 4.18 5.54
CA SER A 16 -2.68 4.25 4.11
C SER A 16 -1.42 4.26 3.24
N PHE A 17 -0.38 4.99 3.65
CA PHE A 17 0.88 5.09 2.93
C PHE A 17 1.64 3.75 2.89
N LEU A 18 1.65 3.01 4.00
CA LEU A 18 2.20 1.66 4.04
C LEU A 18 1.42 0.71 3.12
N ARG A 19 0.07 0.72 3.18
CA ARG A 19 -0.77 -0.10 2.29
C ARG A 19 -0.49 0.20 0.81
N GLN A 20 -0.29 1.47 0.46
CA GLN A 20 0.11 1.86 -0.90
C GLN A 20 1.52 1.38 -1.25
N ALA A 21 2.48 1.44 -0.33
CA ALA A 21 3.83 0.94 -0.55
C ALA A 21 3.84 -0.58 -0.80
N ILE A 22 3.02 -1.34 -0.06
CA ILE A 22 2.81 -2.77 -0.27
C ILE A 22 2.16 -3.01 -1.65
N LYS A 23 1.05 -2.32 -1.93
CA LYS A 23 0.24 -2.50 -3.15
C LYS A 23 0.94 -2.09 -4.43
N LYS A 24 1.70 -0.99 -4.42
CA LYS A 24 2.30 -0.39 -5.63
C LYS A 24 3.78 -0.70 -5.73
N ARG A 25 4.52 -0.51 -4.64
CA ARG A 25 5.99 -0.58 -4.63
C ARG A 25 6.56 -1.94 -4.21
N GLY A 26 5.70 -2.88 -3.80
CA GLY A 26 6.14 -4.20 -3.37
C GLY A 26 6.95 -4.17 -2.08
N PHE A 27 6.63 -3.26 -1.15
CA PHE A 27 7.38 -3.14 0.10
C PHE A 27 7.46 -4.47 0.87
N ARG A 28 8.69 -4.85 1.28
CA ARG A 28 9.02 -6.13 1.94
C ARG A 28 9.52 -5.98 3.39
N GLY A 29 9.89 -4.76 3.79
CA GLY A 29 10.53 -4.49 5.07
C GLY A 29 9.60 -4.57 6.27
N ARG A 30 10.13 -4.32 7.47
CA ARG A 30 9.32 -4.23 8.69
C ARG A 30 8.55 -2.92 8.71
N GLN A 31 7.37 -2.93 9.34
CA GLN A 31 6.56 -1.73 9.54
C GLN A 31 7.32 -0.65 10.33
N SER A 32 8.09 -1.03 11.35
CA SER A 32 8.94 -0.13 12.13
C SER A 32 9.91 0.66 11.26
N ASP A 33 10.51 -0.01 10.27
CA ASP A 33 11.50 0.59 9.37
C ASP A 33 10.81 1.53 8.40
N PHE A 34 9.61 1.15 7.93
CA PHE A 34 8.79 2.00 7.08
C PHE A 34 8.39 3.29 7.79
N VAL A 35 7.89 3.17 9.03
CA VAL A 35 7.50 4.31 9.87
C VAL A 35 8.71 5.20 10.14
N SER A 36 9.84 4.63 10.55
CA SER A 36 11.06 5.39 10.84
C SER A 36 11.56 6.16 9.61
N LYS A 37 11.59 5.51 8.44
CA LYS A 37 12.00 6.14 7.17
C LYS A 37 10.99 7.18 6.65
N SER A 38 9.73 7.06 7.05
CA SER A 38 8.64 7.91 6.54
C SER A 38 8.13 8.93 7.55
N ALA A 39 8.64 8.94 8.78
CA ALA A 39 8.14 9.75 9.89
C ALA A 39 8.12 11.25 9.56
N SER A 40 9.11 11.73 8.81
CA SER A 40 9.20 13.12 8.36
C SER A 40 8.00 13.58 7.53
N ARG A 41 7.27 12.66 6.88
CA ARG A 41 6.03 12.98 6.13
C ARG A 41 4.86 13.36 7.04
N MET A 42 4.91 12.97 8.31
CA MET A 42 3.90 13.32 9.33
C MET A 42 4.30 14.54 10.16
N ALA A 43 5.45 15.16 9.89
CA ALA A 43 5.87 16.38 10.57
C ALA A 43 5.08 17.59 10.06
N TYR A 44 3.76 17.60 10.31
CA TYR A 44 2.83 18.60 9.79
C TYR A 44 3.16 20.00 10.29
N SER A 45 3.63 20.15 11.53
CA SER A 45 4.11 21.44 12.03
C SER A 45 5.19 22.02 11.12
N ARG A 46 6.23 21.25 10.81
CA ARG A 46 7.31 21.66 9.89
C ARG A 46 6.81 21.96 8.49
N LEU A 47 5.87 21.15 7.99
CA LEU A 47 5.25 21.38 6.68
C LEU A 47 4.46 22.71 6.66
N ILE A 48 3.60 22.92 7.65
CA ILE A 48 2.78 24.12 7.80
C ILE A 48 3.69 25.34 7.91
N SER A 49 4.66 25.34 8.84
CA SER A 49 5.59 26.47 9.03
C SER A 49 6.33 26.82 7.75
N ARG A 50 6.80 25.82 7.00
CA ARG A 50 7.51 26.05 5.73
C ARG A 50 6.60 26.64 4.66
N TRP A 51 5.33 26.25 4.58
CA TRP A 51 4.44 26.79 3.56
C TRP A 51 3.86 28.15 3.97
N SER A 52 3.57 28.35 5.25
CA SER A 52 3.02 29.61 5.78
C SER A 52 4.01 30.76 5.69
N SER A 53 5.32 30.48 5.65
CA SER A 53 6.34 31.51 5.45
C SER A 53 6.37 32.08 4.03
N HIS A 54 5.75 31.40 3.06
CA HIS A 54 5.78 31.79 1.64
C HIS A 54 4.39 32.09 1.07
N PHE A 55 3.33 31.49 1.62
CA PHE A 55 1.97 31.61 1.08
C PHE A 55 0.93 31.66 2.21
N PRO A 56 -0.17 32.41 2.02
CA PRO A 56 -1.36 32.27 2.85
C PRO A 56 -1.89 30.83 2.80
N LEU A 57 -1.98 30.18 3.96
CA LEU A 57 -2.43 28.80 4.09
C LEU A 57 -3.90 28.72 4.56
N VAL A 58 -4.64 27.79 3.95
CA VAL A 58 -5.91 27.28 4.49
C VAL A 58 -5.69 25.83 4.88
N LEU A 59 -5.89 25.51 6.15
CA LEU A 59 -5.80 24.15 6.66
C LEU A 59 -7.19 23.53 6.70
N ARG A 60 -7.32 22.30 6.23
CA ARG A 60 -8.55 21.51 6.31
C ARG A 60 -8.27 20.15 6.91
N CYS A 61 -9.18 19.69 7.78
CA CYS A 61 -9.19 18.32 8.24
C CYS A 61 -9.69 17.43 7.09
N TYR A 62 -8.81 16.61 6.51
CA TYR A 62 -9.15 15.75 5.39
C TYR A 62 -10.31 14.81 5.73
N ASP A 63 -10.34 14.29 6.96
CA ASP A 63 -11.32 13.29 7.36
C ASP A 63 -12.76 13.83 7.41
N GLU A 64 -12.92 15.16 7.58
CA GLU A 64 -14.22 15.86 7.55
C GLU A 64 -14.72 16.14 6.14
N VAL A 65 -13.82 16.26 5.16
CA VAL A 65 -14.14 16.74 3.80
C VAL A 65 -13.86 15.71 2.71
N LYS A 66 -13.38 14.51 3.06
CA LYS A 66 -12.96 13.47 2.09
C LYS A 66 -14.06 12.99 1.14
N SER A 67 -15.34 13.08 1.52
CA SER A 67 -16.46 12.72 0.65
C SER A 67 -16.66 13.73 -0.48
N ASP A 68 -16.39 15.00 -0.21
CA ASP A 68 -16.75 16.14 -1.07
C ASP A 68 -15.55 17.08 -1.29
N LEU A 69 -14.34 16.51 -1.36
CA LEU A 69 -13.07 17.25 -1.40
C LEU A 69 -13.04 18.33 -2.50
N VAL A 70 -13.63 18.02 -3.65
CA VAL A 70 -13.72 18.95 -4.79
C VAL A 70 -14.63 20.12 -4.47
N VAL A 71 -15.79 19.87 -3.85
CA VAL A 71 -16.74 20.92 -3.44
C VAL A 71 -16.10 21.80 -2.38
N ASP A 72 -15.45 21.21 -1.39
CA ASP A 72 -14.70 21.93 -0.37
C ASP A 72 -13.63 22.85 -1.00
N PHE A 73 -12.82 22.32 -1.91
CA PHE A 73 -11.78 23.08 -2.60
C PHE A 73 -12.35 24.25 -3.40
N LEU A 74 -13.42 24.02 -4.17
CA LEU A 74 -14.09 25.06 -4.96
C LEU A 74 -14.73 26.13 -4.07
N SER A 75 -15.29 25.74 -2.92
CA SER A 75 -15.82 26.70 -1.94
C SER A 75 -14.73 27.64 -1.39
N ILE A 76 -13.51 27.14 -1.17
CA ILE A 76 -12.36 27.96 -0.72
C ILE A 76 -11.92 28.96 -1.80
N LEU A 77 -12.15 28.63 -3.07
CA LEU A 77 -11.93 29.52 -4.21
C LEU A 77 -13.08 30.51 -4.45
N GLY A 78 -14.18 30.41 -3.68
CA GLY A 78 -15.37 31.25 -3.85
C GLY A 78 -16.22 30.84 -5.05
N VAL A 79 -16.03 29.63 -5.59
CA VAL A 79 -16.84 29.10 -6.68
C VAL A 79 -18.04 28.37 -6.11
N THR A 80 -19.23 28.90 -6.37
CA THR A 80 -20.49 28.24 -6.03
C THR A 80 -20.70 27.07 -7.00
N VAL A 81 -20.71 25.85 -6.47
CA VAL A 81 -20.96 24.65 -7.28
C VAL A 81 -22.43 24.28 -7.12
N GLU A 82 -23.21 24.47 -8.19
CA GLU A 82 -24.50 23.77 -8.29
C GLU A 82 -24.19 22.28 -8.47
N VAL A 83 -24.58 21.48 -7.47
CA VAL A 83 -24.18 20.07 -7.39
C VAL A 83 -24.88 19.28 -8.49
N HIS A 84 -24.27 19.20 -9.67
CA HIS A 84 -24.53 18.10 -10.59
C HIS A 84 -23.72 16.91 -10.08
N THR A 85 -24.38 16.02 -9.33
CA THR A 85 -23.80 14.77 -8.83
C THR A 85 -23.03 14.09 -9.96
N PRO A 86 -21.69 14.12 -9.94
CA PRO A 86 -20.92 13.34 -10.89
C PRO A 86 -21.27 11.88 -10.60
N ARG A 87 -21.63 11.10 -11.62
CA ARG A 87 -21.70 9.64 -11.51
C ARG A 87 -20.44 9.21 -10.78
N ALA A 88 -20.58 8.61 -9.59
CA ALA A 88 -19.47 8.15 -8.78
C ALA A 88 -18.56 7.24 -9.63
N THR A 89 -17.51 7.81 -10.20
CA THR A 89 -16.43 7.06 -10.79
C THR A 89 -15.83 6.26 -9.65
N SER A 90 -15.69 4.95 -9.85
CA SER A 90 -15.28 4.01 -8.81
C SER A 90 -14.11 4.59 -8.03
N VAL A 91 -14.41 5.09 -6.84
CA VAL A 91 -13.44 5.67 -5.93
C VAL A 91 -12.40 4.60 -5.71
N ASN A 92 -11.12 4.96 -5.81
CA ASN A 92 -9.96 4.13 -5.50
C ASN A 92 -10.20 3.41 -4.16
N SER A 93 -10.86 2.26 -4.20
CA SER A 93 -11.25 1.56 -3.00
C SER A 93 -9.97 1.01 -2.42
N THR A 94 -9.69 1.42 -1.18
CA THR A 94 -8.60 0.81 -0.43
C THR A 94 -8.87 -0.69 -0.44
N PRO A 95 -7.93 -1.53 -0.90
CA PRO A 95 -8.17 -2.97 -0.93
C PRO A 95 -8.56 -3.45 0.47
N PRO A 96 -9.47 -4.42 0.59
CA PRO A 96 -9.75 -5.06 1.87
C PRO A 96 -8.46 -5.47 2.58
N ASP A 97 -8.49 -5.47 3.91
CA ASP A 97 -7.28 -5.70 4.72
C ASP A 97 -6.62 -7.04 4.39
N GLY A 98 -7.42 -8.09 4.19
CA GLY A 98 -6.94 -9.41 3.77
C GLY A 98 -6.24 -9.43 2.41
N VAL A 99 -6.67 -8.58 1.46
CA VAL A 99 -6.00 -8.41 0.16
C VAL A 99 -4.63 -7.78 0.36
N THR A 100 -4.55 -6.72 1.17
CA THR A 100 -3.26 -6.06 1.43
C THR A 100 -2.30 -6.99 2.16
N ALA A 101 -2.82 -7.78 3.10
CA ALA A 101 -2.02 -8.73 3.85
C ALA A 101 -1.49 -9.86 2.96
N ALA A 102 -2.32 -10.46 2.10
CA ALA A 102 -1.87 -11.44 1.10
C ALA A 102 -0.78 -10.88 0.17
N MET A 103 -0.93 -9.63 -0.29
CA MET A 103 0.11 -8.97 -1.09
C MET A 103 1.41 -8.74 -0.31
N TYR A 104 1.32 -8.40 0.99
CA TYR A 104 2.48 -8.22 1.84
C TYR A 104 3.24 -9.53 2.07
N LEU A 105 2.53 -10.61 2.38
CA LEU A 105 3.13 -11.95 2.52
C LEU A 105 3.83 -12.38 1.23
N ALA A 106 3.16 -12.19 0.09
CA ALA A 106 3.76 -12.47 -1.22
C ALA A 106 5.03 -11.65 -1.46
N ASN A 107 5.01 -10.35 -1.15
CA ASN A 107 6.19 -9.50 -1.29
C ASN A 107 7.36 -9.98 -0.40
N ARG A 108 7.07 -10.50 0.79
CA ARG A 108 8.08 -10.87 1.78
C ARG A 108 8.68 -12.26 1.55
N TRP A 109 7.87 -13.23 1.13
CA TRP A 109 8.27 -14.64 1.04
C TRP A 109 8.59 -15.11 -0.37
N LEU A 110 8.15 -14.38 -1.40
CA LEU A 110 8.32 -14.81 -2.78
C LEU A 110 9.37 -13.97 -3.50
N PRO A 111 10.10 -14.58 -4.46
CA PRO A 111 10.91 -13.84 -5.42
C PRO A 111 10.10 -12.73 -6.09
N ALA A 112 10.75 -11.63 -6.50
CA ALA A 112 10.09 -10.44 -7.04
C ALA A 112 9.19 -10.74 -8.25
N GLY A 113 9.63 -11.60 -9.17
CA GLY A 113 8.83 -12.03 -10.32
C GLY A 113 7.54 -12.74 -9.89
N VAL A 114 7.66 -13.67 -8.96
CA VAL A 114 6.54 -14.47 -8.42
C VAL A 114 5.59 -13.61 -7.59
N ALA A 115 6.12 -12.78 -6.69
CA ALA A 115 5.34 -11.84 -5.88
C ALA A 115 4.49 -10.90 -6.74
N ARG A 116 5.03 -10.45 -7.88
CA ARG A 116 4.31 -9.60 -8.85
C ARG A 116 3.15 -10.36 -9.51
N ARG A 117 3.32 -11.64 -9.83
CA ARG A 117 2.24 -12.50 -10.36
C ARG A 117 1.16 -12.72 -9.30
N VAL A 118 1.55 -13.11 -8.08
CA VAL A 118 0.62 -13.31 -6.95
C VAL A 118 -0.17 -12.03 -6.66
N ARG A 119 0.47 -10.86 -6.63
CA ARG A 119 -0.21 -9.58 -6.45
C ARG A 119 -1.27 -9.30 -7.51
N ARG A 120 -1.02 -9.64 -8.78
CA ARG A 120 -2.01 -9.51 -9.85
C ARG A 120 -3.20 -10.42 -9.60
N VAL A 121 -2.96 -11.68 -9.28
CA VAL A 121 -4.02 -12.66 -8.98
C VAL A 121 -4.87 -12.23 -7.78
N VAL A 122 -4.22 -11.82 -6.68
CA VAL A 122 -4.88 -11.33 -5.46
C VAL A 122 -5.71 -10.07 -5.73
N ALA A 123 -5.20 -9.14 -6.55
CA ALA A 123 -5.95 -7.94 -6.94
C ALA A 123 -7.19 -8.28 -7.77
N SER A 124 -7.07 -9.19 -8.74
CA SER A 124 -8.18 -9.61 -9.60
C SER A 124 -9.25 -10.42 -8.85
N HIS A 125 -8.88 -11.08 -7.74
CA HIS A 125 -9.77 -11.91 -6.94
C HIS A 125 -9.97 -11.37 -5.52
N ALA A 126 -10.01 -10.05 -5.37
CA ALA A 126 -10.06 -9.37 -4.07
C ALA A 126 -11.13 -9.92 -3.10
N ARG A 127 -12.30 -10.33 -3.59
CA ARG A 127 -13.38 -10.91 -2.77
C ARG A 127 -12.96 -12.23 -2.08
N LEU A 128 -12.15 -13.05 -2.74
CA LEU A 128 -11.68 -14.32 -2.20
C LEU A 128 -10.65 -14.12 -1.09
N PHE A 129 -9.85 -13.06 -1.18
CA PHE A 129 -8.81 -12.73 -0.20
C PHE A 129 -9.28 -11.75 0.88
N ALA A 130 -10.45 -11.12 0.72
CA ALA A 130 -11.02 -10.19 1.69
C ALA A 130 -11.23 -10.78 3.10
N PRO A 131 -11.66 -12.05 3.27
CA PRO A 131 -11.86 -12.65 4.60
C PRO A 131 -10.58 -12.97 5.36
N LEU A 132 -9.40 -12.81 4.74
CA LEU A 132 -8.12 -13.10 5.37
C LEU A 132 -7.90 -12.10 6.52
N LYS A 133 -8.24 -12.51 7.74
CA LYS A 133 -8.11 -11.69 8.96
C LYS A 133 -6.67 -11.75 9.47
N LEU A 134 -5.81 -10.96 8.84
CA LEU A 134 -4.52 -10.63 9.41
C LEU A 134 -4.73 -9.34 10.21
N ASP A 135 -4.96 -9.51 11.52
CA ASP A 135 -4.93 -8.35 12.40
C ASP A 135 -3.51 -7.78 12.45
N ASP A 136 -3.41 -6.50 12.86
CA ASP A 136 -2.13 -5.80 12.90
C ASP A 136 -1.10 -6.58 13.76
N ALA A 137 -1.55 -7.29 14.80
CA ALA A 137 -0.69 -8.10 15.66
C ALA A 137 -0.09 -9.32 14.93
N ALA A 138 -0.88 -10.03 14.13
CA ALA A 138 -0.43 -11.16 13.33
C ALA A 138 0.47 -10.71 12.17
N ILE A 139 0.19 -9.57 11.53
CA ILE A 139 1.10 -8.97 10.53
C ILE A 139 2.42 -8.57 11.19
N ILE A 140 2.37 -7.92 12.36
CA ILE A 140 3.56 -7.52 13.11
C ILE A 140 4.36 -8.74 13.57
N ARG A 141 3.70 -9.80 14.04
CA ARG A 141 4.32 -11.08 14.41
C ARG A 141 5.03 -11.70 13.22
N ILE A 142 4.35 -11.82 12.08
CA ILE A 142 4.94 -12.33 10.84
C ILE A 142 6.10 -11.46 10.37
N ALA A 143 5.97 -10.14 10.47
CA ALA A 143 7.02 -9.20 10.10
C ALA A 143 8.24 -9.25 11.03
N ARG A 144 8.08 -9.70 12.28
CA ARG A 144 9.14 -9.83 13.28
C ARG A 144 9.82 -11.20 13.24
N GLU A 145 9.03 -12.27 13.22
CA GLU A 145 9.48 -13.63 13.52
C GLU A 145 9.84 -14.44 12.27
N VAL A 146 9.31 -14.10 11.10
CA VAL A 146 9.51 -14.92 9.90
C VAL A 146 10.71 -14.40 9.10
N PRO A 147 11.75 -15.24 8.86
CA PRO A 147 12.88 -14.90 8.00
C PRO A 147 12.43 -14.46 6.61
N ALA A 148 13.19 -13.56 5.98
CA ALA A 148 13.04 -13.31 4.55
C ALA A 148 13.57 -14.54 3.81
N GLY A 149 12.69 -15.25 3.09
CA GLY A 149 13.02 -16.51 2.46
C GLY A 149 11.77 -17.22 1.96
N TRP A 150 11.95 -18.18 1.06
CA TRP A 150 10.86 -18.93 0.46
C TRP A 150 10.34 -19.99 1.43
N ASP A 151 9.09 -19.86 1.86
CA ASP A 151 8.42 -20.83 2.75
C ASP A 151 6.97 -21.06 2.29
N MET A 152 6.79 -22.08 1.46
CA MET A 152 5.48 -22.47 0.92
C MET A 152 4.60 -23.13 1.98
N THR A 153 5.19 -23.79 2.98
CA THR A 153 4.47 -24.45 4.07
C THR A 153 3.78 -23.41 4.95
N LEU A 154 4.48 -22.32 5.26
CA LEU A 154 3.89 -21.20 5.96
C LEU A 154 2.81 -20.54 5.11
N LEU A 155 3.06 -20.26 3.83
CA LEU A 155 2.02 -19.68 2.96
C LEU A 155 0.73 -20.54 2.93
N GLN A 156 0.87 -21.87 2.90
CA GLN A 156 -0.25 -22.82 2.96
C GLN A 156 -0.99 -22.80 4.29
N SER A 157 -0.33 -22.56 5.43
CA SER A 157 -1.02 -22.48 6.72
C SER A 157 -1.93 -21.25 6.84
N TRP A 158 -1.69 -20.22 6.03
CA TRP A 158 -2.43 -18.95 6.07
C TRP A 158 -3.52 -18.85 5.01
N LEU A 159 -3.44 -19.64 3.94
CA LEU A 159 -4.36 -19.57 2.82
C LEU A 159 -5.31 -20.76 2.83
N THR A 160 -6.56 -20.52 2.46
CA THR A 160 -7.52 -21.62 2.25
C THR A 160 -7.08 -22.47 1.06
N GLN A 161 -7.56 -23.72 0.99
CA GLN A 161 -7.27 -24.60 -0.15
C GLN A 161 -7.69 -23.95 -1.49
N ALA A 162 -8.81 -23.22 -1.51
CA ALA A 162 -9.27 -22.49 -2.70
C ALA A 162 -8.31 -21.35 -3.10
N GLN A 163 -7.78 -20.60 -2.13
CA GLN A 163 -6.80 -19.54 -2.37
C GLN A 163 -5.46 -20.13 -2.86
N MET A 164 -5.01 -21.22 -2.25
CA MET A 164 -3.79 -21.92 -2.67
C MET A 164 -3.91 -22.49 -4.08
N ALA A 165 -5.01 -23.16 -4.39
CA ALA A 165 -5.25 -23.71 -5.73
C ALA A 165 -5.24 -22.61 -6.80
N LEU A 166 -5.85 -21.45 -6.51
CA LEU A 166 -5.84 -20.29 -7.41
C LEU A 166 -4.41 -19.77 -7.64
N LEU A 167 -3.61 -19.62 -6.58
CA LEU A 167 -2.23 -19.15 -6.71
C LEU A 167 -1.36 -20.14 -7.49
N LEU A 168 -1.45 -21.43 -7.19
CA LEU A 168 -0.69 -22.47 -7.89
C LEU A 168 -1.03 -22.49 -9.39
N ARG A 169 -2.32 -22.40 -9.74
CA ARG A 169 -2.80 -22.37 -11.13
C ARG A 169 -2.31 -21.15 -11.90
N ASP A 170 -2.40 -19.95 -11.31
CA ASP A 170 -2.27 -18.69 -12.06
C ASP A 170 -0.88 -18.05 -11.93
N THR A 171 0.02 -18.59 -11.11
CA THR A 171 1.37 -18.01 -10.90
C THR A 171 2.54 -18.93 -11.22
N CYS A 172 2.24 -20.17 -11.64
CA CYS A 172 3.23 -21.23 -11.87
C CYS A 172 4.21 -21.35 -10.70
N LEU A 173 3.69 -21.32 -9.48
CA LEU A 173 4.43 -21.62 -8.27
C LEU A 173 4.79 -23.10 -8.30
N ASP A 174 5.85 -23.46 -9.01
CA ASP A 174 6.45 -24.78 -8.90
C ASP A 174 7.32 -24.79 -7.63
N PRO A 175 6.95 -25.55 -6.58
CA PRO A 175 7.73 -25.63 -5.35
C PRO A 175 9.11 -26.29 -5.54
N THR A 176 9.42 -26.81 -6.74
CA THR A 176 10.66 -27.51 -7.05
C THR A 176 11.66 -26.70 -7.88
N LEU A 177 11.26 -25.53 -8.41
CA LEU A 177 12.13 -24.69 -9.24
C LEU A 177 12.82 -23.60 -8.40
N PRO A 178 14.13 -23.40 -8.53
CA PRO A 178 14.83 -22.31 -7.84
C PRO A 178 14.38 -20.94 -8.37
N PRO A 179 14.51 -19.86 -7.58
CA PRO A 179 14.14 -18.51 -8.01
C PRO A 179 14.93 -18.10 -9.25
N GLU A 180 14.25 -17.79 -10.35
CA GLU A 180 14.89 -17.25 -11.58
C GLU A 180 15.50 -15.84 -11.39
N ASP A 181 15.28 -15.23 -10.22
CA ASP A 181 15.53 -13.80 -9.97
C ASP A 181 17.01 -13.45 -9.71
N GLU A 182 17.95 -14.41 -9.64
CA GLU A 182 19.38 -14.06 -9.62
C GLU A 182 19.87 -13.46 -10.95
N LYS A 183 19.12 -13.64 -12.04
CA LYS A 183 19.45 -13.04 -13.35
C LYS A 183 18.86 -11.64 -13.55
N GLU A 184 17.73 -11.30 -12.92
CA GLU A 184 17.09 -9.97 -13.08
C GLU A 184 17.71 -8.90 -12.16
N GLU A 185 18.14 -9.23 -10.94
CA GLU A 185 18.79 -8.22 -10.07
C GLU A 185 20.15 -7.75 -10.63
N ALA A 186 20.88 -8.62 -11.33
CA ALA A 186 22.14 -8.26 -12.03
C ALA A 186 21.89 -7.34 -13.24
N LEU A 187 20.71 -7.42 -13.87
CA LEU A 187 20.38 -6.58 -15.03
C LEU A 187 19.87 -5.18 -14.62
N VAL A 188 19.22 -5.07 -13.45
CA VAL A 188 18.73 -3.79 -12.91
C VAL A 188 19.84 -3.01 -12.20
N ARG A 189 20.82 -3.70 -11.60
CA ARG A 189 22.07 -3.10 -11.11
C ARG A 189 23.05 -3.03 -12.28
N GLY A 190 22.82 -2.12 -13.22
CA GLY A 190 23.77 -1.85 -14.31
C GLY A 190 25.20 -1.70 -13.77
N PRO A 191 26.24 -2.04 -14.56
CA PRO A 191 27.61 -2.10 -14.10
C PRO A 191 27.98 -0.78 -13.42
N GLY A 192 28.28 -0.86 -12.13
CA GLY A 192 28.76 0.29 -11.36
C GLY A 192 29.98 0.86 -12.06
N ARG A 193 29.92 2.13 -12.44
CA ARG A 193 31.13 2.89 -12.77
C ARG A 193 32.00 2.91 -11.52
N VAL A 194 33.10 2.17 -11.59
CA VAL A 194 34.29 2.35 -10.75
C VAL A 194 34.91 3.69 -11.11
#